data_AF-A0A7J6H7X8-F1
#
_entry.id   AF-A0A7J6H7X8-F1
#
_cell.length_a   1.000
_cell.length_b   1.000
_cell.length_c   1.000
_cell.angle_alpha   90.00
_cell.angle_beta   90.00
_cell.angle_gamma   90.00
#
_symmetry.space_group_name_H-M   'P 1'
#
loop_
_entity.id
_entity.type
_entity.pdbx_description
1 polymer ?
#
loop_
_entity_poly.entity_id
_entity_poly.type
_entity_poly.pdbx_seq_one_letter_code
_entity_poly.pdbx_strand_id
1 'polypeptide(L)'
;IAEGEPWLKTVNNHVGRQCWEFDPDAGTPQELAQIEHFRQQFNKNRFCKRQSSDLLMRMQLIKESNTTSSSNCLERSMEINIEESNDIDNFKMREEGVLVKNTLRKALTYFSSIQAHDGHWPAECAAGLVFLPPLNEDGGWGQHIEGPSTMFGSVENYVSLRLLGEGPNDGEENSIAKGRKWILDHGGAVGIPSWGKFWLSVLGKMGALARLVYMPMSFLYGKRFVGPITGLVQSLRQELYTDPYHQINWNKARNTVAKEDLFYPHPLVQDMVWGVLYHCAEPILKLWPFSKLREKALKVALNHIHYEDEVSNYLSVASQEKGVGAQSWDAALAVQAIISCNLTQEFAHTLRKAHHFLKASQIRNNLPGNYTKMYRHISKGGWTFNTADQGEKMDTECFYDAVNVLMTYQNNEGGFSAWEPQRGYHWLEYLNPIEFLADTVVERDYVECSSSAIQSLVLFRKLYPTHRRDELDKCISKGESYILNSQNSDVCYTYGTWFGVEALRACGKNYSNCPSFRKACQFLLSNQLSDGGWGESYLSSVNEVYTNIEGDRSTVFNTALAVLALIGAGQEVNGVYMKNGVLNFASYRNIFPIWAIGEYRRQVLLN
;
A
#
# COMPACT_ATOMS: atom_id res chain seq x y z
N ILE A 1 -21.15 11.83 11.66
CA ILE A 1 -20.74 10.61 12.39
C ILE A 1 -19.69 10.99 13.43
N ALA A 2 -19.90 10.66 14.71
CA ALA A 2 -18.96 10.76 15.85
C ALA A 2 -18.38 12.14 16.27
N GLU A 3 -18.60 13.25 15.56
CA GLU A 3 -18.18 14.57 16.04
C GLU A 3 -18.79 14.90 17.41
N GLY A 4 -17.93 15.13 18.41
CA GLY A 4 -18.33 15.43 19.80
C GLY A 4 -18.39 14.25 20.76
N GLU A 5 -18.13 13.01 20.31
CA GLU A 5 -18.12 11.84 21.20
C GLU A 5 -16.89 11.83 22.15
N PRO A 6 -17.03 11.44 23.45
CA PRO A 6 -15.92 11.46 24.41
C PRO A 6 -14.70 10.60 24.05
N TRP A 7 -14.92 9.61 23.18
CA TRP A 7 -13.92 8.67 22.68
C TRP A 7 -13.22 9.17 21.41
N LEU A 8 -13.78 10.18 20.73
CA LEU A 8 -13.19 10.75 19.52
C LEU A 8 -12.20 11.86 19.89
N LYS A 9 -10.92 11.49 19.99
CA LYS A 9 -9.83 12.43 20.22
C LYS A 9 -9.08 12.72 18.93
N THR A 10 -8.48 13.90 18.86
CA THR A 10 -7.54 14.34 17.83
C THR A 10 -6.62 15.40 18.41
N VAL A 11 -5.46 15.59 17.80
CA VAL A 11 -4.48 16.63 18.14
C VAL A 11 -4.07 17.46 16.89
N ASN A 12 -4.89 17.38 15.82
CA ASN A 12 -4.77 18.12 14.55
C ASN A 12 -6.13 18.60 13.98
N ASN A 13 -7.19 18.56 14.79
CA ASN A 13 -8.57 18.88 14.41
C ASN A 13 -9.15 17.98 13.29
N HIS A 14 -8.84 16.68 13.31
CA HIS A 14 -9.31 15.67 12.37
C HIS A 14 -8.85 15.87 10.91
N VAL A 15 -7.84 16.70 10.66
CA VAL A 15 -7.28 16.93 9.32
C VAL A 15 -6.77 15.62 8.72
N GLY A 16 -7.19 15.32 7.49
CA GLY A 16 -6.93 14.07 6.76
C GLY A 16 -7.93 12.94 7.03
N ARG A 17 -8.79 13.06 8.04
CA ARG A 17 -9.77 12.02 8.40
C ARG A 17 -10.94 12.07 7.44
N GLN A 18 -11.35 10.89 6.96
CA GLN A 18 -12.50 10.74 6.07
C GLN A 18 -13.54 9.81 6.68
N CYS A 19 -14.81 10.10 6.41
CA CYS A 19 -15.91 9.18 6.63
C CYS A 19 -16.78 9.20 5.38
N TRP A 20 -16.97 8.03 4.77
CA TRP A 20 -17.80 7.86 3.58
C TRP A 20 -19.01 7.00 3.96
N GLU A 21 -20.20 7.50 3.66
CA GLU A 21 -21.47 6.82 3.83
C GLU A 21 -22.13 6.68 2.45
N PHE A 22 -22.75 5.53 2.19
CA PHE A 22 -23.48 5.31 0.94
C PHE A 22 -24.96 5.56 1.18
N ASP A 23 -25.49 6.60 0.56
CA ASP A 23 -26.91 6.93 0.53
C ASP A 23 -27.45 6.58 -0.88
N PRO A 24 -28.39 5.64 -1.01
CA PRO A 24 -28.95 5.23 -2.31
C PRO A 24 -29.86 6.29 -2.94
N ASP A 25 -30.40 7.22 -2.15
CA ASP A 25 -31.34 8.27 -2.59
C ASP A 25 -30.64 9.63 -2.80
N ALA A 26 -29.35 9.72 -2.49
CA ALA A 26 -28.56 10.95 -2.64
C ALA A 26 -28.27 11.31 -4.10
N GLY A 27 -28.88 12.39 -4.58
CA GLY A 27 -28.54 13.04 -5.84
C GLY A 27 -29.76 13.42 -6.68
N THR A 28 -29.48 13.92 -7.88
CA THR A 28 -30.50 14.12 -8.92
C THR A 28 -30.81 12.80 -9.64
N PRO A 29 -32.00 12.65 -10.25
CA PRO A 29 -32.33 11.47 -11.06
C PRO A 29 -31.31 11.19 -12.18
N GLN A 30 -30.67 12.23 -12.72
CA GLN A 30 -29.61 12.13 -13.72
C GLN A 30 -28.31 11.55 -13.14
N GLU A 31 -27.90 11.99 -11.95
CA GLU A 31 -26.73 11.43 -11.24
C GLU A 31 -26.97 9.97 -10.86
N LEU A 32 -28.16 9.63 -10.34
CA LEU A 32 -28.55 8.25 -10.02
C LEU A 32 -28.54 7.35 -11.26
N ALA A 33 -29.05 7.84 -12.40
CA ALA A 33 -28.99 7.12 -13.67
C ALA A 33 -27.55 6.91 -14.18
N GLN A 34 -26.66 7.88 -13.95
CA GLN A 34 -25.24 7.75 -14.31
C GLN A 34 -24.50 6.75 -13.39
N ILE A 35 -24.79 6.77 -12.09
CA ILE A 35 -24.28 5.79 -11.11
C ILE A 35 -24.72 4.38 -11.49
N GLU A 36 -25.99 4.19 -11.84
CA GLU A 36 -26.52 2.90 -12.28
C GLU A 36 -25.92 2.44 -13.62
N HIS A 37 -25.68 3.36 -14.57
CA HIS A 37 -24.90 3.05 -15.77
C HIS A 37 -23.50 2.53 -15.43
N PHE A 38 -22.78 3.18 -14.49
CA PHE A 38 -21.46 2.71 -14.06
C PHE A 38 -21.52 1.34 -13.35
N ARG A 39 -22.55 1.08 -12.53
CA ARG A 39 -22.79 -0.24 -11.91
C ARG A 39 -23.00 -1.33 -12.96
N GLN A 40 -23.76 -1.05 -14.01
CA GLN A 40 -23.97 -1.99 -15.12
C GLN A 40 -22.72 -2.21 -15.98
N GLN A 41 -21.94 -1.15 -16.25
CA GLN A 41 -20.66 -1.28 -16.97
C GLN A 41 -19.66 -2.09 -16.16
N PHE A 42 -19.56 -1.83 -14.86
CA PHE A 42 -18.80 -2.65 -13.91
C PHE A 42 -19.24 -4.11 -13.99
N ASN A 43 -20.53 -4.41 -13.82
CA ASN A 43 -21.06 -5.77 -13.81
C ASN A 43 -20.69 -6.54 -15.09
N LYS A 44 -20.80 -5.88 -16.26
CA LYS A 44 -20.43 -6.45 -17.58
C LYS A 44 -18.93 -6.65 -17.80
N ASN A 45 -18.07 -5.86 -17.14
CA ASN A 45 -16.62 -5.85 -17.38
C ASN A 45 -15.81 -6.46 -16.21
N ARG A 46 -16.45 -6.87 -15.09
CA ARG A 46 -15.82 -7.20 -13.80
C ARG A 46 -14.66 -8.18 -13.85
N PHE A 47 -14.70 -9.14 -14.77
CA PHE A 47 -13.63 -10.14 -14.95
C PHE A 47 -12.46 -9.64 -15.81
N CYS A 48 -12.75 -8.79 -16.82
CA CYS A 48 -11.75 -8.24 -17.74
C CYS A 48 -11.12 -6.91 -17.29
N LYS A 49 -11.78 -6.19 -16.38
CA LYS A 49 -11.35 -4.89 -15.83
C LYS A 49 -11.51 -4.89 -14.32
N ARG A 50 -10.46 -5.31 -13.63
CA ARG A 50 -10.39 -5.26 -12.17
C ARG A 50 -10.31 -3.78 -11.74
N GLN A 51 -11.32 -3.34 -11.01
CA GLN A 51 -11.65 -1.93 -10.78
C GLN A 51 -10.74 -1.18 -9.78
N SER A 52 -10.95 0.14 -9.72
CA SER A 52 -10.78 0.94 -8.50
C SER A 52 -12.16 1.39 -8.03
N SER A 53 -12.46 1.26 -6.73
CA SER A 53 -13.77 1.62 -6.15
C SER A 53 -13.97 3.13 -5.96
N ASP A 54 -12.95 3.94 -6.24
CA ASP A 54 -12.90 5.37 -5.94
C ASP A 54 -13.67 6.29 -6.91
N LEU A 55 -14.35 5.74 -7.92
CA LEU A 55 -15.03 6.53 -8.94
C LEU A 55 -16.13 7.43 -8.36
N LEU A 56 -17.00 6.89 -7.51
CA LEU A 56 -18.09 7.62 -6.88
C LEU A 56 -17.56 8.73 -5.96
N MET A 57 -16.50 8.42 -5.22
CA MET A 57 -15.77 9.36 -4.37
C MET A 57 -15.21 10.55 -5.17
N ARG A 58 -14.57 10.29 -6.32
CA ARG A 58 -14.07 11.34 -7.22
C ARG A 58 -15.19 12.19 -7.82
N MET A 59 -16.33 11.59 -8.19
CA MET A 59 -17.50 12.34 -8.68
C MET A 59 -17.99 13.35 -7.63
N GLN A 60 -18.10 12.92 -6.37
CA GLN A 60 -18.51 13.78 -5.26
C GLN A 60 -17.52 14.93 -5.02
N LEU A 61 -16.21 14.64 -4.99
CA LEU A 61 -15.18 15.69 -4.80
C LEU A 61 -15.19 16.73 -5.93
N ILE A 62 -15.34 16.28 -7.20
CA ILE A 62 -15.45 17.19 -8.34
C ILE A 62 -16.68 18.10 -8.21
N LYS A 63 -17.82 17.56 -7.76
CA LYS A 63 -19.05 18.32 -7.50
C LYS A 63 -18.83 19.38 -6.40
N GLU A 64 -18.21 19.00 -5.28
CA GLU A 64 -17.91 19.91 -4.15
C GLU A 64 -16.87 21.00 -4.49
N SER A 65 -15.94 20.72 -5.41
CA SER A 65 -14.86 21.63 -5.79
C SER A 65 -15.32 22.96 -6.42
N ASN A 66 -16.59 23.07 -6.83
CA ASN A 66 -17.20 24.24 -7.46
C ASN A 66 -16.48 24.79 -8.71
N THR A 67 -15.52 24.06 -9.30
CA THR A 67 -14.96 24.44 -10.60
C THR A 67 -16.05 24.40 -11.68
N THR A 68 -16.27 25.52 -12.37
CA THR A 68 -17.35 25.81 -13.33
C THR A 68 -17.39 24.95 -14.61
N SER A 69 -16.68 23.82 -14.63
CA SER A 69 -16.59 22.85 -15.73
C SER A 69 -17.24 21.50 -15.40
N SER A 70 -18.13 21.48 -14.40
CA SER A 70 -18.67 20.28 -13.73
C SER A 70 -19.28 19.21 -14.64
N SER A 71 -19.72 19.57 -15.85
CA SER A 71 -20.27 18.63 -16.84
C SER A 71 -19.26 18.07 -17.85
N ASN A 72 -18.09 18.70 -18.04
CA ASN A 72 -17.21 18.40 -19.18
C ASN A 72 -15.91 17.64 -18.81
N CYS A 73 -15.60 17.48 -17.52
CA CYS A 73 -14.32 16.88 -17.09
C CYS A 73 -14.32 15.34 -17.02
N LEU A 74 -15.49 14.68 -17.00
CA LEU A 74 -15.59 13.22 -16.87
C LEU A 74 -15.73 12.48 -18.21
N GLU A 75 -16.22 13.12 -19.27
CA GLU A 75 -16.60 12.44 -20.53
C GLU A 75 -15.59 12.56 -21.67
N ARG A 76 -14.60 13.45 -21.60
CA ARG A 76 -13.66 13.66 -22.71
C ARG A 76 -12.50 12.66 -22.70
N SER A 77 -12.75 11.50 -23.31
CA SER A 77 -11.70 10.64 -23.85
C SER A 77 -10.75 11.46 -24.73
N MET A 78 -9.44 11.25 -24.57
CA MET A 78 -8.42 11.99 -25.32
C MET A 78 -8.26 11.41 -26.73
N GLU A 79 -9.13 11.81 -27.66
CA GLU A 79 -8.79 11.77 -29.08
C GLU A 79 -8.01 13.05 -29.43
N ILE A 80 -6.72 12.88 -29.70
CA ILE A 80 -5.84 13.91 -30.22
C ILE A 80 -5.41 13.45 -31.61
N ASN A 81 -6.07 13.97 -32.65
CA ASN A 81 -5.58 13.80 -34.01
C ASN A 81 -4.30 14.65 -34.15
N ILE A 82 -3.17 13.98 -34.30
CA ILE A 82 -1.92 14.60 -34.73
C ILE A 82 -1.89 14.46 -36.25
N GLU A 83 -2.04 15.57 -36.98
CA GLU A 83 -1.81 15.57 -38.42
C GLU A 83 -0.30 15.51 -38.69
N GLU A 84 0.16 14.52 -39.47
CA GLU A 84 1.57 14.38 -39.81
C GLU A 84 2.03 15.51 -40.75
N SER A 85 2.77 16.47 -40.18
CA SER A 85 3.42 17.55 -40.92
C SER A 85 4.91 17.25 -41.18
N ASN A 86 5.34 17.52 -42.42
CA ASN A 86 6.65 17.17 -42.98
C ASN A 86 7.70 18.30 -42.96
N ASP A 87 7.59 19.24 -42.02
CA ASP A 87 8.67 20.20 -41.71
C ASP A 87 9.19 19.97 -40.28
N ILE A 88 10.50 19.81 -40.17
CA ILE A 88 11.10 18.84 -39.23
C ILE A 88 11.94 19.55 -38.15
N ASP A 89 11.88 19.00 -36.93
CA ASP A 89 12.58 19.38 -35.70
C ASP A 89 12.12 20.68 -34.99
N ASN A 90 12.64 21.86 -35.33
CA ASN A 90 12.46 23.07 -34.49
C ASN A 90 11.00 23.57 -34.36
N PHE A 91 10.17 23.33 -35.37
CA PHE A 91 8.73 23.64 -35.29
C PHE A 91 7.99 22.61 -34.43
N LYS A 92 8.33 21.32 -34.59
CA LYS A 92 7.73 20.20 -33.85
C LYS A 92 7.94 20.33 -32.34
N MET A 93 9.17 20.59 -31.87
CA MET A 93 9.43 20.77 -30.43
C MET A 93 8.62 21.93 -29.82
N ARG A 94 8.32 22.97 -30.60
CA ARG A 94 7.53 24.12 -30.12
C ARG A 94 6.03 23.78 -30.01
N GLU A 95 5.48 23.06 -30.97
CA GLU A 95 4.10 22.56 -30.90
C GLU A 95 3.94 21.51 -29.81
N GLU A 96 4.90 20.60 -29.68
CA GLU A 96 4.98 19.61 -28.61
C GLU A 96 5.04 20.28 -27.22
N GLY A 97 5.89 21.29 -27.04
CA GLY A 97 5.95 22.07 -25.80
C GLY A 97 4.64 22.77 -25.43
N VAL A 98 3.85 23.18 -26.43
CA VAL A 98 2.50 23.72 -26.24
C VAL A 98 1.50 22.61 -25.90
N LEU A 99 1.52 21.49 -26.61
CA LEU A 99 0.67 20.32 -26.38
C LEU A 99 0.88 19.77 -24.97
N VAL A 100 2.13 19.48 -24.60
CA VAL A 100 2.56 19.00 -23.28
C VAL A 100 2.12 19.97 -22.17
N LYS A 101 2.33 21.29 -22.35
CA LYS A 101 1.88 22.29 -21.36
C LYS A 101 0.35 22.30 -21.20
N ASN A 102 -0.40 22.16 -22.30
CA ASN A 102 -1.85 22.12 -22.27
C ASN A 102 -2.40 20.81 -21.65
N THR A 103 -1.75 19.68 -21.90
CA THR A 103 -2.04 18.39 -21.25
C THR A 103 -1.78 18.46 -19.75
N LEU A 104 -0.63 19.01 -19.33
CA LEU A 104 -0.32 19.23 -17.91
C LEU A 104 -1.37 20.13 -17.23
N ARG A 105 -1.78 21.25 -17.85
CA ARG A 105 -2.84 22.10 -17.29
C ARG A 105 -4.16 21.36 -17.11
N LYS A 106 -4.60 20.56 -18.10
CA LYS A 106 -5.82 19.74 -18.00
C LYS A 106 -5.70 18.73 -16.86
N ALA A 107 -4.59 18.00 -16.78
CA ALA A 107 -4.33 17.00 -15.75
C ALA A 107 -4.27 17.61 -14.35
N LEU A 108 -3.59 18.76 -14.18
CA LEU A 108 -3.50 19.49 -12.91
C LEU A 108 -4.82 20.12 -12.48
N THR A 109 -5.65 20.60 -13.42
CA THR A 109 -7.02 21.08 -13.11
C THR A 109 -7.89 19.93 -12.62
N TYR A 110 -7.88 18.78 -13.32
CA TYR A 110 -8.59 17.57 -12.87
C TYR A 110 -8.08 17.09 -11.51
N PHE A 111 -6.76 17.02 -11.32
CA PHE A 111 -6.17 16.55 -10.08
C PHE A 111 -6.42 17.52 -8.91
N SER A 112 -6.55 18.82 -9.18
CA SER A 112 -6.95 19.82 -8.18
C SER A 112 -8.44 19.73 -7.79
N SER A 113 -9.33 19.32 -8.70
CA SER A 113 -10.77 19.19 -8.39
C SER A 113 -11.14 17.93 -7.61
N ILE A 114 -10.21 16.95 -7.52
CA ILE A 114 -10.33 15.80 -6.59
C ILE A 114 -9.52 15.97 -5.28
N GLN A 115 -8.99 17.16 -5.00
CA GLN A 115 -8.34 17.45 -3.73
C GLN A 115 -9.38 17.81 -2.65
N ALA A 116 -9.28 17.20 -1.47
CA ALA A 116 -10.16 17.51 -0.35
C ALA A 116 -10.05 18.98 0.14
N HIS A 117 -11.03 19.39 0.96
CA HIS A 117 -11.13 20.75 1.47
C HIS A 117 -9.98 21.12 2.44
N ASP A 118 -9.52 20.16 3.22
CA ASP A 118 -8.42 20.23 4.19
C ASP A 118 -7.03 20.01 3.54
N GLY A 119 -6.98 19.47 2.32
CA GLY A 119 -5.84 19.62 1.40
C GLY A 119 -5.10 18.36 0.99
N HIS A 120 -5.49 17.19 1.48
CA HIS A 120 -5.00 15.91 0.99
C HIS A 120 -5.77 15.44 -0.25
N TRP A 121 -5.36 14.31 -0.81
CA TRP A 121 -6.09 13.62 -1.88
C TRP A 121 -6.75 12.36 -1.31
N PRO A 122 -8.09 12.29 -1.27
CA PRO A 122 -8.80 11.06 -1.03
C PRO A 122 -8.51 10.05 -2.15
N ALA A 123 -8.17 8.84 -1.75
CA ALA A 123 -7.81 7.75 -2.64
C ALA A 123 -8.17 6.42 -2.00
N GLU A 124 -8.65 5.49 -2.81
CA GLU A 124 -8.65 4.09 -2.43
C GLU A 124 -7.19 3.62 -2.28
N CYS A 125 -6.85 3.16 -1.08
CA CYS A 125 -5.60 2.47 -0.79
C CYS A 125 -5.94 1.01 -0.43
N ALA A 126 -6.17 0.19 -1.46
CA ALA A 126 -6.50 -1.21 -1.29
C ALA A 126 -5.22 -2.05 -1.16
N ALA A 127 -4.73 -2.21 0.07
CA ALA A 127 -3.91 -3.37 0.42
C ALA A 127 -4.74 -4.65 0.22
N GLY A 128 -4.08 -5.83 0.17
CA GLY A 128 -4.70 -7.11 -0.19
C GLY A 128 -6.12 -7.27 0.34
N LEU A 129 -7.10 -7.26 -0.57
CA LEU A 129 -8.52 -7.35 -0.23
C LEU A 129 -8.86 -8.77 0.23
N VAL A 130 -8.48 -9.10 1.47
CA VAL A 130 -8.91 -10.34 2.15
C VAL A 130 -10.44 -10.36 2.25
N PHE A 131 -11.07 -9.18 2.30
CA PHE A 131 -12.51 -9.01 2.40
C PHE A 131 -13.10 -8.22 1.22
N LEU A 132 -14.14 -8.79 0.62
CA LEU A 132 -14.93 -8.35 -0.52
C LEU A 132 -14.17 -7.98 -1.83
N PRO A 133 -13.13 -8.72 -2.28
CA PRO A 133 -12.72 -8.65 -3.68
C PRO A 133 -13.81 -9.24 -4.59
N PRO A 134 -13.75 -8.99 -5.91
CA PRO A 134 -14.59 -9.68 -6.88
C PRO A 134 -14.46 -11.20 -6.78
N LEU A 135 -15.57 -11.90 -6.95
CA LEU A 135 -15.56 -13.33 -7.25
C LEU A 135 -14.81 -13.55 -8.57
N ASN A 136 -13.86 -14.47 -8.60
CA ASN A 136 -13.17 -14.89 -9.82
C ASN A 136 -14.10 -15.74 -10.72
N GLU A 137 -13.74 -15.91 -11.99
CA GLU A 137 -14.54 -16.70 -12.95
C GLU A 137 -14.71 -18.17 -12.54
N ASP A 138 -13.74 -18.73 -11.81
CA ASP A 138 -13.79 -20.09 -11.27
C ASP A 138 -14.74 -20.25 -10.07
N GLY A 139 -15.28 -19.14 -9.56
CA GLY A 139 -16.19 -19.12 -8.42
C GLY A 139 -15.50 -19.07 -7.05
N GLY A 140 -14.20 -18.80 -6.97
CA GLY A 140 -13.50 -18.52 -5.71
C GLY A 140 -13.11 -17.05 -5.52
N TRP A 141 -12.31 -16.76 -4.50
CA TRP A 141 -11.70 -15.45 -4.26
C TRP A 141 -10.20 -15.56 -3.96
N GLY A 142 -9.41 -14.63 -4.49
CA GLY A 142 -7.98 -14.50 -4.20
C GLY A 142 -7.67 -13.69 -2.94
N GLN A 143 -6.40 -13.67 -2.54
CA GLN A 143 -5.90 -12.84 -1.42
C GLN A 143 -5.82 -11.34 -1.77
N HIS A 144 -5.82 -11.02 -3.06
CA HIS A 144 -5.84 -9.66 -3.60
C HIS A 144 -6.64 -9.66 -4.92
N ILE A 145 -7.05 -8.47 -5.38
CA ILE A 145 -7.96 -8.33 -6.54
C ILE A 145 -7.44 -8.95 -7.83
N GLU A 146 -6.13 -9.13 -8.01
CA GLU A 146 -5.53 -9.71 -9.23
C GLU A 146 -5.16 -11.19 -9.09
N GLY A 147 -5.22 -11.74 -7.88
CA GLY A 147 -4.75 -13.09 -7.60
C GLY A 147 -5.70 -14.17 -8.13
N PRO A 148 -5.18 -15.41 -8.34
CA PRO A 148 -6.03 -16.58 -8.49
C PRO A 148 -6.82 -16.85 -7.20
N SER A 149 -7.82 -17.71 -7.28
CA SER A 149 -8.60 -18.11 -6.10
C SER A 149 -7.76 -18.94 -5.12
N THR A 150 -7.98 -18.71 -3.83
CA THR A 150 -7.22 -19.31 -2.73
C THR A 150 -8.16 -19.82 -1.64
N MET A 151 -7.72 -20.75 -0.79
CA MET A 151 -8.54 -21.22 0.34
C MET A 151 -8.70 -20.11 1.39
N PHE A 152 -7.65 -19.33 1.65
CA PHE A 152 -7.74 -18.17 2.55
C PHE A 152 -8.74 -17.13 2.02
N GLY A 153 -8.52 -16.63 0.80
CA GLY A 153 -9.40 -15.64 0.19
C GLY A 153 -10.85 -16.13 0.08
N SER A 154 -11.07 -17.37 -0.37
CA SER A 154 -12.43 -17.87 -0.58
C SER A 154 -13.21 -18.05 0.71
N VAL A 155 -12.59 -18.61 1.76
CA VAL A 155 -13.29 -18.85 3.04
C VAL A 155 -13.57 -17.56 3.79
N GLU A 156 -12.61 -16.63 3.88
CA GLU A 156 -12.81 -15.34 4.56
C GLU A 156 -13.92 -14.52 3.88
N ASN A 157 -13.99 -14.55 2.54
CA ASN A 157 -15.04 -13.86 1.80
C ASN A 157 -16.41 -14.52 1.93
N TYR A 158 -16.46 -15.85 1.87
CA TYR A 158 -17.70 -16.58 2.11
C TYR A 158 -18.24 -16.28 3.52
N VAL A 159 -17.42 -16.43 4.56
CA VAL A 159 -17.82 -16.15 5.95
C VAL A 159 -18.27 -14.70 6.11
N SER A 160 -17.57 -13.74 5.49
CA SER A 160 -17.92 -12.32 5.56
C SER A 160 -19.26 -12.00 4.91
N LEU A 161 -19.54 -12.55 3.72
CA LEU A 161 -20.85 -12.39 3.06
C LEU A 161 -21.97 -13.02 3.89
N ARG A 162 -21.74 -14.21 4.46
CA ARG A 162 -22.71 -14.89 5.34
C ARG A 162 -22.94 -14.13 6.66
N LEU A 163 -21.93 -13.40 7.16
CA LEU A 163 -22.04 -12.48 8.32
C LEU A 163 -22.79 -11.19 7.99
N LEU A 164 -22.68 -10.70 6.75
CA LEU A 164 -23.43 -9.53 6.24
C LEU A 164 -24.91 -9.83 5.96
N GLY A 165 -25.32 -11.11 6.01
CA GLY A 165 -26.70 -11.55 5.90
C GLY A 165 -27.03 -12.32 4.63
N GLU A 166 -26.09 -12.44 3.67
CA GLU A 166 -26.28 -13.24 2.47
C GLU A 166 -26.57 -14.71 2.84
N GLY A 167 -27.64 -15.27 2.30
CA GLY A 167 -28.01 -16.66 2.44
C GLY A 167 -27.05 -17.62 1.72
N PRO A 168 -27.11 -18.92 2.04
CA PRO A 168 -26.17 -19.92 1.53
C PRO A 168 -26.27 -20.16 0.01
N ASN A 169 -27.28 -19.61 -0.66
CA ASN A 169 -27.54 -19.73 -2.10
C ASN A 169 -27.83 -18.37 -2.74
N ASP A 170 -27.50 -17.27 -2.05
CA ASP A 170 -27.88 -15.91 -2.47
C ASP A 170 -26.81 -15.32 -3.43
N GLY A 171 -26.92 -14.02 -3.69
CA GLY A 171 -26.10 -13.28 -4.65
C GLY A 171 -26.46 -13.51 -6.13
N GLU A 172 -26.15 -12.53 -6.97
CA GLU A 172 -26.34 -12.64 -8.43
C GLU A 172 -25.66 -13.89 -8.99
N GLU A 173 -26.34 -14.58 -9.91
CA GLU A 173 -25.88 -15.83 -10.53
C GLU A 173 -25.53 -16.96 -9.52
N ASN A 174 -26.09 -16.94 -8.31
CA ASN A 174 -25.75 -17.83 -7.19
C ASN A 174 -24.25 -17.75 -6.79
N SER A 175 -23.68 -16.54 -6.79
CA SER A 175 -22.27 -16.29 -6.47
C SER A 175 -21.83 -16.89 -5.13
N ILE A 176 -22.69 -16.87 -4.11
CA ILE A 176 -22.41 -17.48 -2.79
C ILE A 176 -22.31 -19.01 -2.92
N ALA A 177 -23.20 -19.64 -3.68
CA ALA A 177 -23.15 -21.10 -3.90
C ALA A 177 -21.92 -21.52 -4.73
N LYS A 178 -21.50 -20.71 -5.71
CA LYS A 178 -20.23 -20.89 -6.44
C LYS A 178 -19.04 -20.84 -5.48
N GLY A 179 -18.99 -19.82 -4.62
CA GLY A 179 -18.02 -19.67 -3.52
C GLY A 179 -17.87 -20.92 -2.65
N ARG A 180 -18.98 -21.41 -2.10
CA ARG A 180 -18.99 -22.64 -1.30
C ARG A 180 -18.53 -23.86 -2.10
N LYS A 181 -18.99 -23.99 -3.35
CA LYS A 181 -18.59 -25.11 -4.20
C LYS A 181 -17.07 -25.11 -4.43
N TRP A 182 -16.47 -23.96 -4.74
CA TRP A 182 -15.03 -23.83 -4.90
C TRP A 182 -14.30 -24.27 -3.63
N ILE A 183 -14.72 -23.80 -2.45
CA ILE A 183 -14.14 -24.18 -1.14
C ILE A 183 -14.16 -25.70 -0.95
N LEU A 184 -15.30 -26.36 -1.19
CA LEU A 184 -15.45 -27.80 -0.97
C LEU A 184 -14.67 -28.63 -1.99
N ASP A 185 -14.69 -28.24 -3.27
CA ASP A 185 -13.95 -28.92 -4.35
C ASP A 185 -12.42 -28.89 -4.10
N HIS A 186 -11.91 -27.85 -3.42
CA HIS A 186 -10.49 -27.69 -3.05
C HIS A 186 -10.15 -28.23 -1.64
N GLY A 187 -11.00 -29.09 -1.07
CA GLY A 187 -10.73 -29.81 0.19
C GLY A 187 -11.31 -29.19 1.46
N GLY A 188 -11.98 -28.04 1.35
CA GLY A 188 -12.66 -27.36 2.45
C GLY A 188 -11.73 -26.60 3.40
N ALA A 189 -12.33 -25.87 4.34
CA ALA A 189 -11.65 -24.97 5.28
C ALA A 189 -10.68 -25.66 6.27
N VAL A 190 -10.53 -26.98 6.21
CA VAL A 190 -9.43 -27.69 6.92
C VAL A 190 -8.06 -27.26 6.39
N GLY A 191 -7.97 -26.94 5.09
CA GLY A 191 -6.74 -26.50 4.42
C GLY A 191 -6.45 -25.00 4.53
N ILE A 192 -7.21 -24.21 5.28
CA ILE A 192 -6.97 -22.77 5.39
C ILE A 192 -5.63 -22.48 6.12
N PRO A 193 -4.85 -21.45 5.72
CA PRO A 193 -3.62 -21.05 6.44
C PRO A 193 -3.83 -20.69 7.91
N SER A 194 -2.73 -20.59 8.67
CA SER A 194 -2.73 -20.31 10.11
C SER A 194 -3.55 -19.08 10.53
N TRP A 195 -3.55 -18.02 9.73
CA TRP A 195 -4.36 -16.81 9.98
C TRP A 195 -5.86 -17.08 9.86
N GLY A 196 -6.30 -17.80 8.83
CA GLY A 196 -7.71 -18.18 8.69
C GLY A 196 -8.14 -19.21 9.75
N LYS A 197 -7.25 -20.13 10.15
CA LYS A 197 -7.50 -21.02 11.30
C LYS A 197 -7.75 -20.23 12.57
N PHE A 198 -7.01 -19.13 12.76
CA PHE A 198 -7.23 -18.21 13.87
C PHE A 198 -8.59 -17.49 13.75
N TRP A 199 -8.91 -16.86 12.61
CA TRP A 199 -10.17 -16.14 12.42
C TRP A 199 -11.40 -17.03 12.60
N LEU A 200 -11.42 -18.23 12.02
CA LEU A 200 -12.52 -19.21 12.20
C LEU A 200 -12.68 -19.68 13.65
N SER A 201 -11.64 -19.57 14.49
CA SER A 201 -11.69 -19.92 15.92
C SER A 201 -12.17 -18.78 16.83
N VAL A 202 -12.02 -17.53 16.40
CA VAL A 202 -12.28 -16.32 17.19
C VAL A 202 -13.52 -15.55 16.76
N LEU A 203 -13.76 -15.42 15.44
CA LEU A 203 -14.77 -14.56 14.81
C LEU A 203 -14.79 -13.14 15.40
N GLY A 204 -13.64 -12.47 15.33
CA GLY A 204 -13.40 -11.08 15.72
C GLY A 204 -12.07 -10.58 15.15
N LYS A 205 -12.03 -9.31 14.71
CA LYS A 205 -11.14 -8.72 13.68
C LYS A 205 -9.85 -8.06 14.25
N MET A 206 -8.68 -8.15 13.58
CA MET A 206 -7.47 -7.30 13.81
C MET A 206 -6.52 -7.22 12.58
N GLY A 207 -5.57 -6.26 12.56
CA GLY A 207 -4.65 -5.98 11.44
C GLY A 207 -3.18 -5.69 11.81
N ALA A 208 -2.39 -5.14 10.87
CA ALA A 208 -1.05 -5.66 10.54
C ALA A 208 0.23 -4.93 11.03
N LEU A 209 1.19 -5.77 11.42
CA LEU A 209 2.67 -5.74 11.45
C LEU A 209 3.01 -6.92 12.36
N ALA A 210 3.81 -7.93 11.96
CA ALA A 210 3.77 -9.27 12.58
C ALA A 210 3.69 -9.29 14.13
N ARG A 211 4.50 -8.48 14.83
CA ARG A 211 4.44 -8.29 16.29
C ARG A 211 3.06 -7.79 16.79
N LEU A 212 2.49 -6.77 16.16
CA LEU A 212 1.18 -6.20 16.48
C LEU A 212 0.00 -7.13 16.12
N VAL A 213 0.19 -8.05 15.16
CA VAL A 213 -0.79 -9.11 14.85
C VAL A 213 -0.72 -10.24 15.89
N TYR A 214 0.47 -10.81 16.07
CA TYR A 214 0.64 -12.00 16.90
C TYR A 214 0.47 -11.73 18.40
N MET A 215 0.61 -10.49 18.86
CA MET A 215 0.41 -10.13 20.26
C MET A 215 -1.05 -10.28 20.75
N PRO A 216 -2.07 -9.67 20.11
CA PRO A 216 -3.47 -9.97 20.42
C PRO A 216 -3.90 -11.39 20.03
N MET A 217 -3.37 -11.96 18.94
CA MET A 217 -3.64 -13.38 18.62
C MET A 217 -3.15 -14.31 19.75
N SER A 218 -1.96 -14.05 20.29
CA SER A 218 -1.40 -14.80 21.43
C SER A 218 -2.18 -14.57 22.72
N PHE A 219 -2.72 -13.36 22.95
CA PHE A 219 -3.59 -13.09 24.08
C PHE A 219 -4.88 -13.92 24.01
N LEU A 220 -5.56 -13.92 22.85
CA LEU A 220 -6.80 -14.67 22.63
C LEU A 220 -6.56 -16.19 22.66
N TYR A 221 -5.50 -16.68 22.00
CA TYR A 221 -5.07 -18.08 22.06
C TYR A 221 -4.75 -18.52 23.49
N GLY A 222 -3.97 -17.72 24.22
CA GLY A 222 -3.55 -18.00 25.59
C GLY A 222 -4.70 -17.96 26.59
N LYS A 223 -5.70 -17.11 26.36
CA LYS A 223 -6.99 -17.06 27.07
C LYS A 223 -7.95 -18.20 26.70
N ARG A 224 -7.73 -18.90 25.57
CA ARG A 224 -8.66 -19.88 25.01
C ARG A 224 -10.03 -19.25 24.72
N PHE A 225 -10.04 -18.02 24.20
CA PHE A 225 -11.27 -17.33 23.82
C PHE A 225 -11.97 -18.07 22.67
N VAL A 226 -13.29 -18.15 22.73
CA VAL A 226 -14.16 -18.72 21.69
C VAL A 226 -15.40 -17.84 21.61
N GLY A 227 -15.78 -17.42 20.40
CA GLY A 227 -16.99 -16.63 20.18
C GLY A 227 -18.29 -17.42 20.43
N PRO A 228 -19.45 -16.74 20.55
CA PRO A 228 -20.74 -17.41 20.72
C PRO A 228 -21.07 -18.38 19.58
N ILE A 229 -21.52 -19.59 19.92
CA ILE A 229 -21.98 -20.58 18.91
C ILE A 229 -23.42 -20.23 18.51
N THR A 230 -23.55 -19.32 17.55
CA THR A 230 -24.85 -18.92 16.97
C THR A 230 -25.35 -19.95 15.94
N GLY A 231 -26.60 -19.81 15.51
CA GLY A 231 -27.14 -20.63 14.39
C GLY A 231 -26.33 -20.45 13.09
N LEU A 232 -25.81 -19.26 12.83
CA LEU A 232 -24.90 -19.01 11.71
C LEU A 232 -23.57 -19.77 11.87
N VAL A 233 -22.97 -19.76 13.06
CA VAL A 233 -21.74 -20.57 13.33
C VAL A 233 -22.01 -22.07 13.15
N GLN A 234 -23.21 -22.55 13.51
CA GLN A 234 -23.61 -23.94 13.28
C GLN A 234 -23.75 -24.25 11.79
N SER A 235 -24.32 -23.34 10.98
CA SER A 235 -24.47 -23.56 9.53
C SER A 235 -23.12 -23.48 8.80
N LEU A 236 -22.27 -22.50 9.12
CA LEU A 236 -20.90 -22.40 8.59
C LEU A 236 -20.07 -23.69 8.84
N ARG A 237 -20.25 -24.34 10.00
CA ARG A 237 -19.61 -25.64 10.30
C ARG A 237 -20.08 -26.80 9.43
N GLN A 238 -21.25 -26.70 8.78
CA GLN A 238 -21.72 -27.68 7.80
C GLN A 238 -21.41 -27.24 6.35
N GLU A 239 -21.27 -25.93 6.11
CA GLU A 239 -21.07 -25.35 4.77
C GLU A 239 -19.61 -25.38 4.29
N LEU A 240 -18.64 -25.26 5.21
CA LEU A 240 -17.22 -25.03 4.88
C LEU A 240 -16.32 -26.27 4.90
N TYR A 241 -16.80 -27.40 5.42
CA TYR A 241 -15.98 -28.59 5.69
C TYR A 241 -16.48 -29.79 4.88
N THR A 242 -15.53 -30.55 4.32
CA THR A 242 -15.78 -31.76 3.53
C THR A 242 -16.14 -32.95 4.41
N ASP A 243 -15.44 -33.13 5.53
CA ASP A 243 -15.76 -34.08 6.59
C ASP A 243 -16.79 -33.50 7.58
N PRO A 244 -17.65 -34.33 8.21
CA PRO A 244 -18.51 -33.88 9.30
C PRO A 244 -17.69 -33.25 10.43
N TYR A 245 -18.03 -32.02 10.83
CA TYR A 245 -17.20 -31.18 11.73
C TYR A 245 -16.70 -31.85 13.03
N HIS A 246 -17.48 -32.80 13.56
CA HIS A 246 -17.15 -33.55 14.78
C HIS A 246 -16.13 -34.70 14.58
N GLN A 247 -15.81 -35.05 13.33
CA GLN A 247 -14.87 -36.12 12.95
C GLN A 247 -13.50 -35.58 12.51
N ILE A 248 -13.39 -34.25 12.32
CA ILE A 248 -12.16 -33.58 11.87
C ILE A 248 -11.01 -33.82 12.86
N ASN A 249 -9.89 -34.34 12.35
CA ASN A 249 -8.67 -34.50 13.13
C ASN A 249 -7.92 -33.16 13.26
N TRP A 250 -8.30 -32.37 14.26
CA TRP A 250 -7.69 -31.06 14.56
C TRP A 250 -6.19 -31.09 14.85
N ASN A 251 -5.61 -32.24 15.26
CA ASN A 251 -4.15 -32.36 15.41
C ASN A 251 -3.45 -32.39 14.04
N LYS A 252 -4.02 -33.12 13.06
CA LYS A 252 -3.52 -33.14 11.68
C LYS A 252 -3.76 -31.79 10.99
N ALA A 253 -4.91 -31.18 11.22
CA ALA A 253 -5.31 -29.92 10.59
C ALA A 253 -4.33 -28.76 10.84
N ARG A 254 -3.60 -28.75 11.97
CA ARG A 254 -2.61 -27.68 12.29
C ARG A 254 -1.65 -27.43 11.13
N ASN A 255 -1.05 -28.50 10.61
CA ASN A 255 -0.04 -28.48 9.54
C ASN A 255 -0.65 -28.79 8.17
N THR A 256 -1.99 -28.79 8.04
CA THR A 256 -2.67 -28.92 6.75
C THR A 256 -2.90 -27.53 6.17
N VAL A 257 -2.34 -27.25 5.00
CA VAL A 257 -2.55 -26.00 4.25
C VAL A 257 -2.79 -26.35 2.77
N ALA A 258 -3.70 -25.63 2.13
CA ALA A 258 -4.02 -25.77 0.72
C ALA A 258 -2.81 -25.38 -0.15
N LYS A 259 -2.60 -26.09 -1.26
CA LYS A 259 -1.45 -25.83 -2.16
C LYS A 259 -1.51 -24.44 -2.79
N GLU A 260 -2.73 -23.90 -2.94
CA GLU A 260 -3.03 -22.58 -3.50
C GLU A 260 -2.57 -21.42 -2.59
N ASP A 261 -2.41 -21.67 -1.29
CA ASP A 261 -1.95 -20.68 -0.31
C ASP A 261 -0.51 -20.92 0.17
N LEU A 262 0.13 -22.03 -0.22
CA LEU A 262 1.44 -22.45 0.31
C LEU A 262 2.61 -21.79 -0.46
N PHE A 263 2.81 -20.49 -0.23
CA PHE A 263 3.93 -19.73 -0.79
C PHE A 263 5.24 -19.92 0.01
N TYR A 264 5.15 -19.93 1.34
CA TYR A 264 6.29 -20.06 2.26
C TYR A 264 6.15 -21.33 3.11
N PRO A 265 6.58 -22.51 2.62
CA PRO A 265 6.41 -23.77 3.33
C PRO A 265 7.32 -23.87 4.55
N HIS A 266 6.77 -24.36 5.66
CA HIS A 266 7.48 -24.50 6.93
C HIS A 266 8.66 -25.49 6.83
N PRO A 267 9.90 -25.10 7.17
CA PRO A 267 11.00 -26.04 7.29
C PRO A 267 10.77 -27.07 8.40
N LEU A 268 11.28 -28.30 8.23
CA LEU A 268 11.10 -29.39 9.21
C LEU A 268 11.49 -29.01 10.66
N VAL A 269 12.51 -28.17 10.83
CA VAL A 269 12.94 -27.67 12.15
C VAL A 269 11.86 -26.82 12.84
N GLN A 270 11.10 -26.04 12.07
CA GLN A 270 10.02 -25.19 12.54
C GLN A 270 8.83 -26.04 13.03
N ASP A 271 8.47 -27.05 12.23
CA ASP A 271 7.47 -28.07 12.58
C ASP A 271 7.82 -28.83 13.85
N MET A 272 9.09 -29.22 14.02
CA MET A 272 9.57 -29.84 15.26
C MET A 272 9.44 -28.90 16.46
N VAL A 273 9.82 -27.62 16.31
CA VAL A 273 9.72 -26.62 17.38
C VAL A 273 8.26 -26.41 17.81
N TRP A 274 7.32 -26.23 16.89
CA TRP A 274 5.90 -26.12 17.23
C TRP A 274 5.31 -27.41 17.78
N GLY A 275 5.73 -28.56 17.27
CA GLY A 275 5.37 -29.87 17.82
C GLY A 275 5.71 -29.97 19.30
N VAL A 276 6.93 -29.59 19.70
CA VAL A 276 7.37 -29.55 21.10
C VAL A 276 6.60 -28.49 21.91
N LEU A 277 6.40 -27.29 21.37
CA LEU A 277 5.63 -26.24 22.05
C LEU A 277 4.18 -26.68 22.31
N TYR A 278 3.52 -27.34 21.35
CA TYR A 278 2.13 -27.79 21.50
C TYR A 278 2.01 -29.07 22.37
N HIS A 279 2.83 -30.08 22.14
CA HIS A 279 2.66 -31.38 22.80
C HIS A 279 3.36 -31.46 24.17
N CYS A 280 4.36 -30.63 24.44
CA CYS A 280 5.07 -30.60 25.72
C CYS A 280 4.80 -29.31 26.51
N ALA A 281 5.08 -28.14 25.92
CA ALA A 281 5.02 -26.89 26.68
C ALA A 281 3.59 -26.44 27.02
N GLU A 282 2.63 -26.55 26.09
CA GLU A 282 1.22 -26.17 26.33
C GLU A 282 0.56 -26.95 27.48
N PRO A 283 0.69 -28.29 27.59
CA PRO A 283 0.26 -29.04 28.78
C PRO A 283 0.92 -28.57 30.07
N ILE A 284 2.24 -28.37 30.07
CA ILE A 284 2.99 -27.89 31.25
C ILE A 284 2.47 -26.52 31.70
N LEU A 285 2.25 -25.59 30.77
CA LEU A 285 1.75 -24.23 31.01
C LEU A 285 0.28 -24.16 31.48
N LYS A 286 -0.41 -25.29 31.62
CA LYS A 286 -1.72 -25.40 32.30
C LYS A 286 -1.58 -25.80 33.78
N LEU A 287 -0.48 -26.44 34.14
CA LEU A 287 -0.24 -26.95 35.50
C LEU A 287 0.33 -25.84 36.40
N TRP A 288 -0.01 -25.88 37.68
CA TRP A 288 0.62 -25.02 38.68
C TRP A 288 2.05 -25.54 38.97
N PRO A 289 3.07 -24.68 39.13
CA PRO A 289 3.02 -23.21 39.15
C PRO A 289 3.17 -22.55 37.77
N PHE A 290 3.43 -23.30 36.69
CA PHE A 290 3.70 -22.77 35.35
C PHE A 290 2.54 -21.98 34.74
N SER A 291 1.30 -22.24 35.14
CA SER A 291 0.14 -21.41 34.80
C SER A 291 0.32 -19.93 35.17
N LYS A 292 1.07 -19.62 36.24
CA LYS A 292 1.43 -18.23 36.60
C LYS A 292 2.29 -17.54 35.54
N LEU A 293 3.09 -18.28 34.77
CA LEU A 293 3.86 -17.74 33.65
C LEU A 293 2.92 -17.32 32.51
N ARG A 294 1.91 -18.14 32.19
CA ARG A 294 0.85 -17.81 31.23
C ARG A 294 0.07 -16.56 31.69
N GLU A 295 -0.34 -16.49 32.95
CA GLU A 295 -1.02 -15.30 33.51
C GLU A 295 -0.16 -14.03 33.40
N LYS A 296 1.15 -14.12 33.69
CA LYS A 296 2.08 -13.00 33.55
C LYS A 296 2.24 -12.58 32.09
N ALA A 297 2.39 -13.53 31.17
CA ALA A 297 2.48 -13.26 29.74
C ALA A 297 1.22 -12.59 29.20
N LEU A 298 0.02 -13.05 29.60
CA LEU A 298 -1.26 -12.44 29.22
C LEU A 298 -1.40 -11.00 29.73
N LYS A 299 -0.95 -10.70 30.96
CA LYS A 299 -0.90 -9.32 31.48
C LYS A 299 0.07 -8.44 30.67
N VAL A 300 1.23 -8.97 30.29
CA VAL A 300 2.19 -8.24 29.45
C VAL A 300 1.61 -7.97 28.06
N ALA A 301 0.99 -8.95 27.42
CA ALA A 301 0.36 -8.77 26.11
C ALA A 301 -0.77 -7.73 26.16
N LEU A 302 -1.67 -7.82 27.15
CA LEU A 302 -2.76 -6.85 27.31
C LEU A 302 -2.27 -5.42 27.52
N ASN A 303 -1.21 -5.24 28.30
CA ASN A 303 -0.62 -3.91 28.52
C ASN A 303 -0.04 -3.29 27.22
N HIS A 304 0.44 -4.10 26.28
CA HIS A 304 0.90 -3.61 24.99
C HIS A 304 -0.26 -3.32 24.04
N ILE A 305 -1.32 -4.14 24.05
CA ILE A 305 -2.54 -3.92 23.28
C ILE A 305 -3.18 -2.59 23.70
N HIS A 306 -3.45 -2.40 25.01
CA HIS A 306 -4.00 -1.14 25.52
C HIS A 306 -3.12 0.07 25.18
N TYR A 307 -1.80 -0.08 25.25
CA TYR A 307 -0.88 1.01 24.87
C TYR A 307 -0.97 1.33 23.39
N GLU A 308 -1.02 0.33 22.50
CA GLU A 308 -1.20 0.54 21.05
C GLU A 308 -2.54 1.21 20.74
N ASP A 309 -3.61 0.75 21.38
CA ASP A 309 -4.95 1.32 21.28
C ASP A 309 -4.96 2.80 21.72
N GLU A 310 -4.39 3.12 22.88
CA GLU A 310 -4.32 4.47 23.43
C GLU A 310 -3.46 5.42 22.56
N VAL A 311 -2.29 4.98 22.07
CA VAL A 311 -1.40 5.86 21.29
C VAL A 311 -1.79 5.99 19.81
N SER A 312 -2.62 5.08 19.29
CA SER A 312 -3.16 5.14 17.93
C SER A 312 -4.59 5.71 17.86
N ASN A 313 -5.17 6.16 18.99
CA ASN A 313 -6.59 6.54 19.09
C ASN A 313 -7.53 5.44 18.53
N TYR A 314 -7.22 4.17 18.82
CA TYR A 314 -7.92 2.97 18.35
C TYR A 314 -7.93 2.78 16.81
N LEU A 315 -7.03 3.45 16.08
CA LEU A 315 -6.85 3.23 14.63
C LEU A 315 -5.93 2.04 14.33
N SER A 316 -5.03 1.68 15.25
CA SER A 316 -3.90 0.75 15.03
C SER A 316 -2.97 1.19 13.88
N VAL A 317 -1.95 0.38 13.58
CA VAL A 317 -1.04 0.63 12.44
C VAL A 317 -1.68 0.21 11.11
N ALA A 318 -2.50 -0.85 11.08
CA ALA A 318 -3.28 -1.24 9.91
C ALA A 318 -4.51 -2.09 10.25
N SER A 319 -5.51 -2.08 9.36
CA SER A 319 -6.67 -2.98 9.38
C SER A 319 -6.72 -3.82 8.10
N GLN A 320 -7.13 -5.09 8.18
CA GLN A 320 -7.28 -5.95 7.00
C GLN A 320 -8.55 -5.63 6.17
N GLU A 321 -9.52 -4.92 6.76
CA GLU A 321 -10.86 -4.73 6.16
C GLU A 321 -11.01 -3.39 5.44
N LYS A 322 -10.30 -2.37 5.91
CA LYS A 322 -10.21 -1.05 5.30
C LYS A 322 -8.74 -0.67 5.29
N GLY A 323 -8.17 -0.62 4.09
CA GLY A 323 -6.78 -0.24 3.92
C GLY A 323 -6.52 1.11 4.56
N VAL A 324 -5.36 1.23 5.20
CA VAL A 324 -4.87 2.47 5.77
C VAL A 324 -4.80 3.49 4.65
N GLY A 325 -5.46 4.64 4.80
CA GLY A 325 -5.37 5.70 3.80
C GLY A 325 -3.92 6.13 3.56
N ALA A 326 -3.62 6.57 2.34
CA ALA A 326 -2.27 7.01 1.96
C ALA A 326 -2.12 8.54 2.03
N GLN A 327 -2.87 9.25 2.88
CA GLN A 327 -3.10 10.69 2.72
C GLN A 327 -1.81 11.53 2.71
N SER A 328 -0.88 11.28 3.66
CA SER A 328 0.41 11.96 3.76
C SER A 328 1.35 11.57 2.63
N TRP A 329 1.34 10.30 2.24
CA TRP A 329 2.12 9.77 1.11
C TRP A 329 1.68 10.39 -0.22
N ASP A 330 0.39 10.29 -0.54
CA ASP A 330 -0.20 10.85 -1.75
C ASP A 330 -0.05 12.37 -1.82
N ALA A 331 -0.24 13.09 -0.71
CA ALA A 331 -0.02 14.54 -0.68
C ALA A 331 1.45 14.94 -0.89
N ALA A 332 2.41 14.18 -0.34
CA ALA A 332 3.83 14.45 -0.53
C ALA A 332 4.29 14.19 -1.98
N LEU A 333 3.81 13.12 -2.62
CA LEU A 333 4.10 12.85 -4.03
C LEU A 333 3.35 13.83 -4.96
N ALA A 334 2.10 14.17 -4.65
CA ALA A 334 1.30 15.17 -5.38
C ALA A 334 1.98 16.53 -5.42
N VAL A 335 2.48 17.03 -4.28
CA VAL A 335 3.21 18.31 -4.21
C VAL A 335 4.46 18.30 -5.10
N GLN A 336 5.22 17.20 -5.10
CA GLN A 336 6.40 17.05 -5.95
C GLN A 336 6.03 17.07 -7.45
N ALA A 337 5.02 16.29 -7.85
CA ALA A 337 4.52 16.24 -9.22
C ALA A 337 3.99 17.60 -9.72
N ILE A 338 3.26 18.34 -8.90
CA ILE A 338 2.75 19.68 -9.27
C ILE A 338 3.90 20.69 -9.44
N ILE A 339 4.93 20.61 -8.57
CA ILE A 339 6.11 21.48 -8.64
C ILE A 339 6.96 21.18 -9.88
N SER A 340 7.18 19.90 -10.23
CA SER A 340 7.98 19.53 -11.42
C SER A 340 7.42 20.07 -12.72
N CYS A 341 6.10 20.25 -12.83
CA CYS A 341 5.46 20.82 -14.02
C CYS A 341 5.85 22.28 -14.33
N ASN A 342 6.48 22.99 -13.38
CA ASN A 342 6.77 24.42 -13.45
C ASN A 342 5.51 25.27 -13.77
N LEU A 343 4.43 24.98 -13.03
CA LEU A 343 3.12 25.67 -13.07
C LEU A 343 2.65 26.11 -11.66
N THR A 344 3.58 26.18 -10.70
CA THR A 344 3.37 26.46 -9.27
C THR A 344 2.48 27.67 -8.98
N GLN A 345 2.58 28.73 -9.79
CA GLN A 345 1.76 29.95 -9.60
C GLN A 345 0.31 29.74 -10.06
N GLU A 346 0.08 28.96 -11.13
CA GLU A 346 -1.28 28.65 -11.62
C GLU A 346 -2.04 27.76 -10.61
N PHE A 347 -1.33 26.86 -9.92
CA PHE A 347 -1.89 25.91 -8.95
C PHE A 347 -1.53 26.24 -7.47
N ALA A 348 -1.24 27.52 -7.19
CA ALA A 348 -0.79 27.97 -5.86
C ALA A 348 -1.82 27.73 -4.75
N HIS A 349 -3.13 27.71 -5.07
CA HIS A 349 -4.18 27.38 -4.10
C HIS A 349 -4.14 25.91 -3.69
N THR A 350 -4.09 25.00 -4.67
CA THR A 350 -3.95 23.54 -4.48
C THR A 350 -2.74 23.21 -3.61
N LEU A 351 -1.58 23.80 -3.94
CA LEU A 351 -0.33 23.64 -3.19
C LEU A 351 -0.41 24.21 -1.76
N ARG A 352 -1.11 25.32 -1.55
CA ARG A 352 -1.28 25.92 -0.21
C ARG A 352 -2.12 25.02 0.70
N LYS A 353 -3.19 24.40 0.17
CA LYS A 353 -3.98 23.40 0.91
C LYS A 353 -3.13 22.17 1.24
N ALA A 354 -2.42 21.60 0.27
CA ALA A 354 -1.54 20.45 0.49
C ALA A 354 -0.42 20.72 1.51
N HIS A 355 0.19 21.91 1.46
CA HIS A 355 1.18 22.34 2.45
C HIS A 355 0.57 22.51 3.85
N HIS A 356 -0.67 23.00 3.96
CA HIS A 356 -1.39 23.06 5.25
C HIS A 356 -1.65 21.66 5.81
N PHE A 357 -2.13 20.73 4.98
CA PHE A 357 -2.35 19.34 5.35
C PHE A 357 -1.07 18.64 5.85
N LEU A 358 0.02 18.69 5.08
CA LEU A 358 1.31 18.07 5.47
C LEU A 358 1.85 18.68 6.77
N LYS A 359 1.70 19.99 6.96
CA LYS A 359 2.06 20.73 8.18
C LYS A 359 1.22 20.33 9.40
N ALA A 360 -0.08 20.07 9.20
CA ALA A 360 -1.00 19.56 10.22
C ALA A 360 -0.84 18.04 10.48
N SER A 361 0.01 17.36 9.70
CA SER A 361 0.27 15.92 9.81
C SER A 361 1.69 15.58 10.29
N GLN A 362 2.44 16.54 10.84
CA GLN A 362 3.78 16.26 11.41
C GLN A 362 3.69 15.88 12.90
N ILE A 363 4.24 14.73 13.26
CA ILE A 363 4.35 14.25 14.64
C ILE A 363 5.20 15.25 15.46
N ARG A 364 4.59 15.93 16.43
CA ARG A 364 5.25 16.97 17.25
C ARG A 364 5.90 16.40 18.51
N ASN A 365 5.37 15.29 19.03
CA ASN A 365 5.83 14.65 20.26
C ASN A 365 6.04 13.15 20.06
N ASN A 366 7.02 12.60 20.76
CA ASN A 366 7.12 11.14 20.91
C ASN A 366 5.92 10.61 21.69
N LEU A 367 5.67 9.31 21.55
CA LEU A 367 4.59 8.63 22.27
C LEU A 367 4.78 8.74 23.80
N PRO A 368 3.68 8.82 24.56
CA PRO A 368 3.74 9.06 26.01
C PRO A 368 4.38 7.89 26.78
N GLY A 369 4.97 8.20 27.93
CA GLY A 369 5.59 7.20 28.81
C GLY A 369 6.89 6.61 28.24
N ASN A 370 7.22 5.37 28.63
CA ASN A 370 8.42 4.68 28.16
C ASN A 370 8.11 3.89 26.87
N TYR A 371 7.98 4.61 25.77
CA TYR A 371 7.66 4.05 24.45
C TYR A 371 8.69 3.02 23.96
N THR A 372 9.96 3.14 24.35
CA THR A 372 11.02 2.17 24.06
C THR A 372 10.73 0.80 24.71
N LYS A 373 10.22 0.78 25.95
CA LYS A 373 9.79 -0.46 26.64
C LYS A 373 8.59 -1.12 25.94
N MET A 374 7.80 -0.34 25.20
CA MET A 374 6.67 -0.81 24.38
C MET A 374 7.11 -1.10 22.93
N TYR A 375 8.42 -1.21 22.68
CA TYR A 375 9.04 -1.50 21.38
C TYR A 375 8.76 -0.49 20.27
N ARG A 376 8.32 0.73 20.60
CA ARG A 376 8.14 1.81 19.63
C ARG A 376 9.45 2.57 19.42
N HIS A 377 9.69 2.99 18.19
CA HIS A 377 10.83 3.84 17.83
C HIS A 377 10.56 5.33 18.13
N ILE A 378 11.59 6.17 18.07
CA ILE A 378 11.44 7.63 18.13
C ILE A 378 10.68 8.12 16.89
N SER A 379 9.71 9.03 17.07
CA SER A 379 8.79 9.48 16.01
C SER A 379 8.63 11.01 15.89
N LYS A 380 9.07 11.78 16.89
CA LYS A 380 9.06 13.26 16.86
C LYS A 380 9.78 13.78 15.60
N GLY A 381 9.10 14.64 14.86
CA GLY A 381 9.57 15.21 13.59
C GLY A 381 9.15 14.42 12.35
N GLY A 382 8.71 13.17 12.50
CA GLY A 382 8.28 12.33 11.38
C GLY A 382 6.86 12.60 10.91
N TRP A 383 6.49 11.88 9.85
CA TRP A 383 5.13 11.76 9.32
C TRP A 383 4.74 10.28 9.29
N THR A 384 3.45 9.98 9.42
CA THR A 384 2.93 8.63 9.15
C THR A 384 2.55 8.49 7.68
N PHE A 385 2.23 7.27 7.24
CA PHE A 385 1.76 7.01 5.88
C PHE A 385 0.38 7.63 5.58
N ASN A 386 -0.50 7.57 6.59
CA ASN A 386 -1.87 8.07 6.58
C ASN A 386 -1.94 9.54 6.99
N THR A 387 -2.23 9.78 8.26
CA THR A 387 -2.45 11.06 8.91
C THR A 387 -1.79 10.96 10.26
N ALA A 388 -0.92 11.90 10.64
CA ALA A 388 -0.67 12.06 12.05
C ALA A 388 -1.88 12.77 12.64
N ASP A 389 -2.42 12.25 13.74
CA ASP A 389 -3.40 12.99 14.54
C ASP A 389 -2.77 14.25 15.18
N GLN A 390 -1.46 14.54 15.02
CA GLN A 390 -0.76 15.68 15.61
C GLN A 390 -0.32 16.70 14.55
N GLY A 391 -0.57 18.00 14.79
CA GLY A 391 0.09 19.06 14.03
C GLY A 391 -0.31 20.49 14.40
N GLU A 392 0.71 21.31 14.70
CA GLU A 392 0.63 22.78 14.72
C GLU A 392 1.85 23.37 13.99
N LYS A 393 2.02 24.70 14.02
CA LYS A 393 2.88 25.49 13.14
C LYS A 393 4.28 24.88 12.85
N MET A 394 4.48 24.39 11.63
CA MET A 394 5.81 24.05 11.10
C MET A 394 6.73 25.28 11.04
N ASP A 395 7.81 25.25 11.82
CA ASP A 395 8.93 26.20 11.92
C ASP A 395 10.26 25.44 11.61
N THR A 396 11.41 26.11 11.50
CA THR A 396 12.67 25.46 11.03
C THR A 396 13.11 24.24 11.86
N GLU A 397 12.86 24.25 13.18
CA GLU A 397 13.19 23.13 14.07
C GLU A 397 12.48 21.81 13.69
N CYS A 398 11.32 21.91 13.02
CA CYS A 398 10.59 20.76 12.50
C CYS A 398 11.41 19.94 11.50
N PHE A 399 12.24 20.58 10.68
CA PHE A 399 13.11 19.89 9.72
C PHE A 399 14.33 19.26 10.41
N TYR A 400 14.81 19.86 11.50
CA TYR A 400 15.89 19.29 12.30
C TYR A 400 15.41 18.04 13.05
N ASP A 401 14.23 18.11 13.68
CA ASP A 401 13.57 16.93 14.25
C ASP A 401 13.39 15.82 13.20
N ALA A 402 12.85 16.15 12.02
CA ALA A 402 12.63 15.20 10.92
C ALA A 402 13.91 14.48 10.46
N VAL A 403 15.00 15.23 10.28
CA VAL A 403 16.31 14.68 9.90
C VAL A 403 16.95 13.87 11.02
N ASN A 404 16.76 14.30 12.28
CA ASN A 404 17.22 13.56 13.44
C ASN A 404 16.53 12.20 13.56
N VAL A 405 15.21 12.11 13.37
CA VAL A 405 14.51 10.81 13.35
C VAL A 405 14.93 9.99 12.12
N LEU A 406 14.93 10.57 10.92
CA LEU A 406 15.29 9.86 9.68
C LEU A 406 16.65 9.16 9.75
N MET A 407 17.70 9.84 10.24
CA MET A 407 19.02 9.23 10.37
C MET A 407 19.08 8.06 11.39
N THR A 408 18.11 7.93 12.31
CA THR A 408 18.05 6.78 13.22
C THR A 408 17.51 5.50 12.58
N TYR A 409 16.93 5.59 11.37
CA TYR A 409 16.45 4.43 10.59
C TYR A 409 17.56 3.78 9.76
N GLN A 410 18.74 4.40 9.63
CA GLN A 410 19.84 3.81 8.88
C GLN A 410 20.44 2.61 9.64
N ASN A 411 20.43 1.44 9.00
CA ASN A 411 20.99 0.22 9.55
C ASN A 411 22.50 0.08 9.22
N ASN A 412 23.13 -1.00 9.71
CA ASN A 412 24.58 -1.16 9.65
C ASN A 412 25.13 -1.16 8.21
N GLU A 413 24.44 -1.87 7.31
CA GLU A 413 24.77 -1.98 5.87
C GLU A 413 24.53 -0.67 5.10
N GLY A 414 23.91 0.33 5.72
CA GLY A 414 23.74 1.68 5.19
C GLY A 414 22.39 1.96 4.55
N GLY A 415 21.56 0.94 4.36
CA GLY A 415 20.18 1.10 3.94
C GLY A 415 19.28 1.65 5.06
N PHE A 416 18.02 1.88 4.72
CA PHE A 416 16.98 2.35 5.61
C PHE A 416 15.77 1.44 5.53
N SER A 417 15.16 1.18 6.68
CA SER A 417 13.94 0.40 6.84
C SER A 417 12.68 1.27 6.87
N ALA A 418 11.51 0.63 6.78
CA ALA A 418 10.23 1.32 6.68
C ALA A 418 9.69 1.84 8.03
N TRP A 419 9.67 1.03 9.09
CA TRP A 419 8.93 1.33 10.33
C TRP A 419 9.79 1.42 11.59
N GLU A 420 10.82 0.58 11.71
CA GLU A 420 11.82 0.65 12.78
C GLU A 420 13.19 0.14 12.30
N PRO A 421 14.32 0.47 12.95
CA PRO A 421 15.62 -0.10 12.58
C PRO A 421 15.61 -1.63 12.70
N GLN A 422 16.42 -2.31 11.89
CA GLN A 422 16.54 -3.77 11.92
C GLN A 422 17.10 -4.24 13.27
N ARG A 423 16.23 -4.87 14.08
CA ARG A 423 16.57 -5.43 15.39
C ARG A 423 16.76 -6.95 15.38
N GLY A 424 16.35 -7.61 14.30
CA GLY A 424 16.42 -9.06 14.11
C GLY A 424 17.50 -9.50 13.12
N TYR A 425 17.93 -10.74 13.23
CA TYR A 425 18.82 -11.38 12.26
C TYR A 425 17.99 -12.16 11.23
N HIS A 426 18.37 -12.12 9.95
CA HIS A 426 17.62 -12.75 8.84
C HIS A 426 17.27 -14.24 9.06
N TRP A 427 18.07 -15.00 9.83
CA TRP A 427 17.76 -16.40 10.13
C TRP A 427 16.44 -16.59 10.90
N LEU A 428 15.90 -15.56 11.55
CA LEU A 428 14.60 -15.61 12.22
C LEU A 428 13.44 -15.85 11.24
N GLU A 429 13.62 -15.61 9.93
CA GLU A 429 12.61 -15.92 8.90
C GLU A 429 12.42 -17.43 8.71
N TYR A 430 13.39 -18.28 9.08
CA TYR A 430 13.17 -19.73 9.18
C TYR A 430 12.13 -20.11 10.27
N LEU A 431 11.70 -19.14 11.09
CA LEU A 431 10.62 -19.28 12.05
C LEU A 431 9.34 -18.53 11.61
N ASN A 432 9.27 -18.00 10.38
CA ASN A 432 8.10 -17.31 9.84
C ASN A 432 6.85 -18.22 9.85
N PRO A 433 5.86 -17.95 10.71
CA PRO A 433 4.68 -18.80 10.84
C PRO A 433 3.69 -18.66 9.66
N ILE A 434 3.83 -17.65 8.81
CA ILE A 434 2.83 -17.28 7.80
C ILE A 434 3.08 -18.07 6.52
N GLU A 435 2.14 -18.92 6.13
CA GLU A 435 2.33 -19.86 5.01
C GLU A 435 2.22 -19.20 3.63
N PHE A 436 1.69 -17.98 3.57
CA PHE A 436 1.38 -17.24 2.34
C PHE A 436 2.12 -15.89 2.18
N LEU A 437 2.98 -15.51 3.14
CA LEU A 437 3.80 -14.29 3.07
C LEU A 437 5.24 -14.58 3.48
N ALA A 438 6.19 -14.16 2.65
CA ALA A 438 7.61 -14.15 3.01
C ALA A 438 8.01 -12.87 3.75
N ASP A 439 9.17 -12.89 4.40
CA ASP A 439 9.89 -11.70 4.87
C ASP A 439 9.09 -10.81 5.84
N THR A 440 8.41 -11.44 6.80
CA THR A 440 7.50 -10.76 7.75
C THR A 440 7.99 -10.71 9.19
N VAL A 441 9.03 -11.48 9.54
CA VAL A 441 9.52 -11.61 10.92
C VAL A 441 10.54 -10.52 11.27
N VAL A 442 11.36 -10.13 10.31
CA VAL A 442 12.47 -9.18 10.48
C VAL A 442 12.34 -8.04 9.48
N GLU A 443 12.15 -6.85 10.02
CA GLU A 443 12.22 -5.56 9.31
C GLU A 443 13.58 -5.38 8.60
N ARG A 444 13.56 -4.86 7.37
CA ARG A 444 14.71 -4.85 6.45
C ARG A 444 15.00 -3.47 5.90
N ASP A 445 16.19 -3.32 5.33
CA ASP A 445 16.49 -2.20 4.44
C ASP A 445 15.83 -2.40 3.08
N TYR A 446 15.31 -1.32 2.49
CA TYR A 446 14.67 -1.28 1.16
C TYR A 446 15.30 -0.19 0.28
N VAL A 447 15.45 -0.41 -1.03
CA VAL A 447 15.96 0.61 -1.97
C VAL A 447 15.10 1.87 -1.98
N GLU A 448 13.78 1.75 -1.84
CA GLU A 448 12.84 2.87 -1.90
C GLU A 448 12.92 3.76 -0.65
N CYS A 449 12.96 3.14 0.53
CA CYS A 449 13.18 3.84 1.80
C CYS A 449 14.55 4.51 1.81
N SER A 450 15.59 3.78 1.40
CA SER A 450 16.97 4.28 1.33
C SER A 450 17.10 5.45 0.35
N SER A 451 16.50 5.35 -0.83
CA SER A 451 16.50 6.42 -1.83
C SER A 451 15.76 7.66 -1.35
N SER A 452 14.56 7.50 -0.80
CA SER A 452 13.77 8.60 -0.24
C SER A 452 14.52 9.34 0.87
N ALA A 453 15.23 8.57 1.72
CA ALA A 453 16.10 9.12 2.75
C ALA A 453 17.29 9.90 2.16
N ILE A 454 18.04 9.31 1.22
CA ILE A 454 19.18 9.94 0.54
C ILE A 454 18.77 11.26 -0.13
N GLN A 455 17.70 11.25 -0.91
CA GLN A 455 17.18 12.45 -1.59
C GLN A 455 16.85 13.57 -0.59
N SER A 456 16.14 13.22 0.50
CA SER A 456 15.77 14.15 1.56
C SER A 456 16.98 14.72 2.31
N LEU A 457 17.95 13.88 2.68
CA LEU A 457 19.17 14.28 3.38
C LEU A 457 20.07 15.14 2.50
N VAL A 458 20.20 14.82 1.20
CA VAL A 458 20.94 15.63 0.22
C VAL A 458 20.31 17.02 0.07
N LEU A 459 18.99 17.11 -0.05
CA LEU A 459 18.27 18.38 -0.16
C LEU A 459 18.38 19.20 1.12
N PHE A 460 18.17 18.58 2.28
CA PHE A 460 18.33 19.23 3.58
C PHE A 460 19.75 19.78 3.76
N ARG A 461 20.77 18.97 3.47
CA ARG A 461 22.20 19.35 3.51
C ARG A 461 22.51 20.56 2.61
N LYS A 462 21.80 20.73 1.49
CA LYS A 462 21.93 21.89 0.60
C LYS A 462 21.28 23.15 1.19
N LEU A 463 20.17 23.02 1.91
CA LEU A 463 19.43 24.13 2.53
C LEU A 463 20.02 24.56 3.88
N TYR A 464 20.56 23.62 4.65
CA TYR A 464 21.08 23.82 6.01
C TYR A 464 22.53 23.30 6.14
N PRO A 465 23.50 23.89 5.41
CA PRO A 465 24.83 23.32 5.20
C PRO A 465 25.70 23.15 6.46
N THR A 466 25.35 23.80 7.57
CA THR A 466 26.07 23.74 8.85
C THR A 466 25.49 22.71 9.83
N HIS A 467 24.27 22.21 9.62
CA HIS A 467 23.60 21.34 10.58
C HIS A 467 24.05 19.87 10.42
N ARG A 468 24.75 19.32 11.43
CA ARG A 468 25.21 17.91 11.49
C ARG A 468 25.93 17.44 10.21
N ARG A 469 26.74 18.32 9.61
CA ARG A 469 27.29 18.15 8.26
C ARG A 469 28.04 16.82 8.04
N ASP A 470 28.96 16.49 8.95
CA ASP A 470 29.79 15.28 8.82
C ASP A 470 28.98 13.99 8.98
N GLU A 471 27.96 14.02 9.83
CA GLU A 471 27.05 12.90 10.06
C GLU A 471 26.14 12.68 8.85
N LEU A 472 25.61 13.76 8.26
CA LEU A 472 24.84 13.73 7.01
C LEU A 472 25.68 13.17 5.86
N ASP A 473 26.91 13.66 5.68
CA ASP A 473 27.79 13.18 4.59
C ASP A 473 28.10 11.69 4.75
N LYS A 474 28.42 11.24 5.97
CA LYS A 474 28.63 9.81 6.27
C LYS A 474 27.38 8.97 6.04
N CYS A 475 26.21 9.48 6.42
CA CYS A 475 24.92 8.81 6.26
C CYS A 475 24.55 8.64 4.77
N ILE A 476 24.72 9.71 3.98
CA ILE A 476 24.50 9.72 2.53
C ILE A 476 25.46 8.75 1.82
N SER A 477 26.75 8.77 2.13
CA SER A 477 27.73 7.84 1.50
C SER A 477 27.47 6.38 1.86
N LYS A 478 26.98 6.08 3.06
CA LYS A 478 26.51 4.74 3.43
C LYS A 478 25.30 4.31 2.60
N GLY A 479 24.29 5.17 2.48
CA GLY A 479 23.10 4.90 1.66
C GLY A 479 23.45 4.71 0.18
N GLU A 480 24.34 5.54 -0.37
CA GLU A 480 24.87 5.36 -1.73
C GLU A 480 25.51 3.97 -1.93
N SER A 481 26.30 3.52 -0.96
CA SER A 481 26.95 2.20 -1.00
C SER A 481 25.92 1.06 -0.96
N TYR A 482 24.89 1.20 -0.12
CA TYR A 482 23.77 0.25 -0.06
C TYR A 482 23.05 0.16 -1.42
N ILE A 483 22.63 1.28 -2.02
CA ILE A 483 21.94 1.31 -3.32
C ILE A 483 22.78 0.67 -4.44
N LEU A 484 24.10 0.83 -4.43
CA LEU A 484 25.00 0.19 -5.39
C LEU A 484 25.12 -1.33 -5.18
N ASN A 485 25.00 -1.80 -3.94
CA ASN A 485 25.10 -3.22 -3.58
C ASN A 485 23.77 -3.97 -3.79
N SER A 486 22.63 -3.32 -3.54
CA SER A 486 21.26 -3.85 -3.76
C SER A 486 20.81 -3.81 -5.24
N GLN A 487 21.76 -3.73 -6.19
CA GLN A 487 21.39 -3.72 -7.60
C GLN A 487 20.89 -5.11 -8.03
N ASN A 488 19.64 -5.16 -8.52
CA ASN A 488 18.85 -6.34 -8.91
C ASN A 488 18.27 -7.20 -7.76
N SER A 489 18.29 -6.77 -6.50
CA SER A 489 17.63 -7.50 -5.40
C SER A 489 16.16 -7.13 -5.18
N ASP A 490 15.72 -5.97 -5.66
CA ASP A 490 14.47 -5.35 -5.22
C ASP A 490 13.40 -5.40 -6.33
N VAL A 491 12.19 -5.82 -5.96
CA VAL A 491 11.05 -6.04 -6.85
C VAL A 491 9.81 -5.33 -6.26
N CYS A 492 8.98 -4.60 -6.99
CA CYS A 492 8.90 -4.45 -8.45
C CYS A 492 10.07 -3.70 -9.10
N TYR A 493 10.58 -4.25 -10.20
CA TYR A 493 11.80 -3.81 -10.87
C TYR A 493 11.72 -2.37 -11.40
N THR A 494 10.60 -1.97 -12.03
CA THR A 494 10.47 -0.61 -12.57
C THR A 494 10.44 0.44 -11.46
N TYR A 495 9.84 0.09 -10.32
CA TYR A 495 9.73 0.94 -9.13
C TYR A 495 11.07 1.05 -8.38
N GLY A 496 11.70 -0.08 -8.06
CA GLY A 496 13.02 -0.13 -7.44
C GLY A 496 14.10 0.51 -8.31
N THR A 497 14.05 0.31 -9.64
CA THR A 497 14.99 0.97 -10.58
C THR A 497 14.85 2.48 -10.56
N TRP A 498 13.62 3.01 -10.55
CA TRP A 498 13.39 4.46 -10.44
C TRP A 498 13.96 5.03 -9.14
N PHE A 499 13.70 4.41 -7.98
CA PHE A 499 14.28 4.85 -6.72
C PHE A 499 15.81 4.74 -6.70
N GLY A 500 16.39 3.64 -7.18
CA GLY A 500 17.84 3.48 -7.26
C GLY A 500 18.49 4.57 -8.13
N VAL A 501 17.88 4.89 -9.27
CA VAL A 501 18.31 5.99 -10.16
C VAL A 501 18.24 7.34 -9.45
N GLU A 502 17.13 7.67 -8.78
CA GLU A 502 16.98 8.95 -8.08
C GLU A 502 17.94 9.11 -6.89
N ALA A 503 18.23 8.04 -6.16
CA ALA A 503 19.23 8.03 -5.09
C ALA A 503 20.63 8.35 -5.64
N LEU A 504 21.04 7.62 -6.68
CA LEU A 504 22.34 7.82 -7.32
C LEU A 504 22.46 9.22 -7.93
N ARG A 505 21.39 9.74 -8.54
CA ARG A 505 21.30 11.11 -9.07
C ARG A 505 21.46 12.15 -7.97
N ALA A 506 20.82 11.97 -6.82
CA ALA A 506 21.00 12.85 -5.65
C ALA A 506 22.45 12.81 -5.11
N CYS A 507 23.12 11.67 -5.19
CA CYS A 507 24.55 11.54 -4.88
C CYS A 507 25.50 12.05 -5.99
N GLY A 508 24.97 12.70 -7.05
CA GLY A 508 25.78 13.26 -8.15
C GLY A 508 26.29 12.22 -9.16
N LYS A 509 25.74 11.01 -9.16
CA LYS A 509 25.95 10.04 -10.23
C LYS A 509 25.10 10.39 -11.45
N ASN A 510 25.53 9.92 -12.61
CA ASN A 510 24.84 10.06 -13.88
C ASN A 510 25.31 8.97 -14.85
N TYR A 511 24.76 8.98 -16.07
CA TYR A 511 25.08 8.02 -17.12
C TYR A 511 26.58 7.96 -17.48
N SER A 512 27.33 9.06 -17.41
CA SER A 512 28.76 9.05 -17.77
C SER A 512 29.65 8.46 -16.66
N ASN A 513 29.37 8.79 -15.40
CA ASN A 513 30.25 8.47 -14.27
C ASN A 513 29.90 7.20 -13.48
N CYS A 514 28.74 6.55 -13.71
CA CYS A 514 28.29 5.41 -12.91
C CYS A 514 27.85 4.20 -13.76
N PRO A 515 28.58 3.06 -13.72
CA PRO A 515 28.21 1.85 -14.46
C PRO A 515 26.86 1.25 -14.06
N SER A 516 26.52 1.26 -12.76
CA SER A 516 25.22 0.78 -12.26
C SER A 516 24.06 1.60 -12.81
N PHE A 517 24.26 2.91 -12.99
CA PHE A 517 23.30 3.81 -13.61
C PHE A 517 23.04 3.44 -15.07
N ARG A 518 24.10 3.17 -15.85
CA ARG A 518 23.96 2.70 -17.24
C ARG A 518 23.23 1.37 -17.35
N LYS A 519 23.48 0.42 -16.44
CA LYS A 519 22.76 -0.86 -16.38
C LYS A 519 21.27 -0.66 -16.12
N ALA A 520 20.90 0.26 -15.22
CA ALA A 520 19.50 0.61 -14.96
C ALA A 520 18.80 1.16 -16.21
N CYS A 521 19.44 2.09 -16.93
CA CYS A 521 18.90 2.60 -18.20
C CYS A 521 18.76 1.49 -19.26
N GLN A 522 19.79 0.64 -19.40
CA GLN A 522 19.77 -0.48 -20.34
C GLN A 522 18.63 -1.46 -20.03
N PHE A 523 18.43 -1.81 -18.76
CA PHE A 523 17.35 -2.68 -18.31
C PHE A 523 15.96 -2.10 -18.65
N LEU A 524 15.74 -0.79 -18.41
CA LEU A 524 14.48 -0.17 -18.78
C LEU A 524 14.31 -0.19 -20.31
N LEU A 525 15.28 0.29 -21.08
CA LEU A 525 15.19 0.33 -22.54
C LEU A 525 15.02 -1.05 -23.19
N SER A 526 15.60 -2.11 -22.62
CA SER A 526 15.41 -3.49 -23.12
C SER A 526 14.03 -4.08 -22.84
N ASN A 527 13.26 -3.47 -21.93
CA ASN A 527 11.90 -3.89 -21.56
C ASN A 527 10.83 -2.90 -22.04
N GLN A 528 11.18 -1.94 -22.91
CA GLN A 528 10.22 -1.05 -23.55
C GLN A 528 9.35 -1.86 -24.55
N LEU A 529 8.05 -1.68 -24.45
CA LEU A 529 7.05 -2.33 -25.30
C LEU A 529 6.91 -1.60 -26.64
N SER A 530 6.28 -2.26 -27.62
CA SER A 530 6.12 -1.72 -28.98
C SER A 530 5.22 -0.48 -29.07
N ASP A 531 4.41 -0.21 -28.04
CA ASP A 531 3.63 1.03 -27.90
C ASP A 531 4.42 2.17 -27.24
N GLY A 532 5.70 1.94 -26.94
CA GLY A 532 6.61 2.89 -26.29
C GLY A 532 6.51 2.91 -24.75
N GLY A 533 5.62 2.13 -24.14
CA GLY A 533 5.43 2.07 -22.70
C GLY A 533 6.13 0.89 -22.00
N TRP A 534 5.85 0.73 -20.71
CA TRP A 534 6.28 -0.37 -19.85
C TRP A 534 5.09 -0.89 -19.06
N GLY A 535 5.04 -2.18 -18.76
CA GLY A 535 4.00 -2.75 -17.89
C GLY A 535 4.46 -3.99 -17.15
N GLU A 536 4.46 -3.91 -15.82
CA GLU A 536 4.98 -4.96 -14.93
C GLU A 536 3.84 -5.68 -14.21
N SER A 537 3.84 -7.01 -14.28
CA SER A 537 2.87 -7.87 -13.58
C SER A 537 3.27 -8.07 -12.12
N TYR A 538 2.28 -8.27 -11.23
CA TYR A 538 2.52 -8.70 -9.84
C TYR A 538 3.31 -10.03 -9.78
N LEU A 539 3.23 -10.85 -10.82
CA LEU A 539 4.02 -12.07 -10.97
C LEU A 539 5.53 -11.81 -10.94
N SER A 540 5.99 -10.58 -11.21
CA SER A 540 7.40 -10.22 -11.08
C SER A 540 7.89 -10.39 -9.65
N SER A 541 7.08 -10.00 -8.66
CA SER A 541 7.36 -10.19 -7.23
C SER A 541 7.29 -11.64 -6.80
N VAL A 542 6.43 -12.45 -7.43
CA VAL A 542 6.25 -13.88 -7.09
C VAL A 542 7.37 -14.74 -7.68
N ASN A 543 7.82 -14.42 -8.90
CA ASN A 543 8.80 -15.19 -9.65
C ASN A 543 10.25 -14.66 -9.51
N GLU A 544 10.44 -13.52 -8.83
CA GLU A 544 11.71 -12.79 -8.74
C GLU A 544 12.35 -12.51 -10.12
N VAL A 545 11.52 -12.24 -11.14
CA VAL A 545 11.93 -11.96 -12.53
C VAL A 545 10.94 -10.99 -13.17
N TYR A 546 11.42 -9.93 -13.82
CA TYR A 546 10.57 -8.98 -14.54
C TYR A 546 9.65 -9.70 -15.53
N THR A 547 8.34 -9.58 -15.29
CA THR A 547 7.29 -10.27 -16.03
C THR A 547 6.31 -9.23 -16.58
N ASN A 548 6.17 -9.17 -17.90
CA ASN A 548 5.19 -8.27 -18.52
C ASN A 548 3.75 -8.61 -18.08
N ILE A 549 2.88 -7.60 -18.10
CA ILE A 549 1.44 -7.82 -18.00
C ILE A 549 0.95 -8.63 -19.19
N GLU A 550 0.04 -9.57 -18.95
CA GLU A 550 -0.54 -10.44 -19.97
C GLU A 550 -1.02 -9.66 -21.21
N GLY A 551 -0.54 -10.08 -22.38
CA GLY A 551 -0.77 -9.42 -23.66
C GLY A 551 0.19 -8.27 -23.97
N ASP A 552 1.35 -8.20 -23.29
CA ASP A 552 2.39 -7.18 -23.47
C ASP A 552 1.84 -5.75 -23.42
N ARG A 553 1.03 -5.47 -22.39
CA ARG A 553 0.31 -4.19 -22.21
C ARG A 553 1.08 -3.22 -21.33
N SER A 554 1.29 -1.99 -21.81
CA SER A 554 1.92 -0.93 -21.04
C SER A 554 0.97 -0.32 -19.99
N THR A 555 1.49 -0.04 -18.78
CA THR A 555 0.77 0.71 -17.76
C THR A 555 1.16 2.18 -17.70
N VAL A 556 0.19 3.00 -17.32
CA VAL A 556 0.35 4.41 -16.97
C VAL A 556 1.48 4.62 -15.95
N PHE A 557 1.57 3.71 -14.96
CA PHE A 557 2.43 3.82 -13.80
C PHE A 557 3.86 3.37 -14.09
N ASN A 558 4.05 2.16 -14.61
CA ASN A 558 5.38 1.64 -14.96
C ASN A 558 6.02 2.49 -16.07
N THR A 559 5.23 2.95 -17.05
CA THR A 559 5.72 3.89 -18.09
C THR A 559 6.19 5.19 -17.47
N ALA A 560 5.41 5.81 -16.56
CA ALA A 560 5.82 7.05 -15.90
C ALA A 560 7.08 6.88 -15.04
N LEU A 561 7.23 5.76 -14.33
CA LEU A 561 8.44 5.42 -13.56
C LEU A 561 9.67 5.25 -14.46
N ALA A 562 9.54 4.50 -15.56
CA ALA A 562 10.61 4.28 -16.52
C ALA A 562 11.03 5.60 -17.19
N VAL A 563 10.07 6.43 -17.61
CA VAL A 563 10.31 7.77 -18.16
C VAL A 563 11.01 8.67 -17.15
N LEU A 564 10.56 8.72 -15.87
CA LEU A 564 11.23 9.49 -14.82
C LEU A 564 12.68 9.04 -14.61
N ALA A 565 12.92 7.73 -14.55
CA ALA A 565 14.27 7.18 -14.38
C ALA A 565 15.18 7.49 -15.58
N LEU A 566 14.69 7.38 -16.82
CA LEU A 566 15.46 7.67 -18.03
C LEU A 566 15.75 9.18 -18.17
N ILE A 567 14.79 10.05 -17.87
CA ILE A 567 15.01 11.50 -17.80
C ILE A 567 16.02 11.84 -16.70
N GLY A 568 15.88 11.23 -15.51
CA GLY A 568 16.83 11.37 -14.39
C GLY A 568 18.25 10.91 -14.73
N ALA A 569 18.40 10.01 -15.72
CA ALA A 569 19.70 9.57 -16.25
C ALA A 569 20.30 10.53 -17.29
N GLY A 570 19.52 11.46 -17.85
CA GLY A 570 19.90 12.21 -19.04
C GLY A 570 19.86 11.35 -20.32
N GLN A 571 18.84 10.49 -20.46
CA GLN A 571 18.52 9.82 -21.71
C GLN A 571 17.26 10.46 -22.32
N GLU A 572 17.31 10.77 -23.62
CA GLU A 572 16.13 11.22 -24.36
C GLU A 572 15.15 10.04 -24.53
N VAL A 573 13.88 10.25 -24.18
CA VAL A 573 12.83 9.23 -24.26
C VAL A 573 11.83 9.61 -25.33
N ASN A 574 11.84 8.86 -26.45
CA ASN A 574 10.87 8.98 -27.53
C ASN A 574 9.80 7.89 -27.39
N GLY A 575 8.68 8.21 -26.74
CA GLY A 575 7.53 7.29 -26.61
C GLY A 575 6.57 7.67 -25.47
N VAL A 576 5.28 7.81 -25.80
CA VAL A 576 4.20 8.09 -24.83
C VAL A 576 2.93 7.38 -25.28
N TYR A 577 2.37 6.47 -24.46
CA TYR A 577 0.93 6.27 -24.22
C TYR A 577 0.74 5.34 -22.98
N MET A 578 -0.49 5.03 -22.56
CA MET A 578 -0.82 4.69 -21.15
C MET A 578 -2.00 3.71 -20.93
N LYS A 579 -1.87 2.51 -20.31
CA LYS A 579 -3.01 1.75 -19.67
C LYS A 579 -2.70 0.76 -18.50
N ASN A 580 -2.88 1.21 -17.25
CA ASN A 580 -3.26 0.42 -16.03
C ASN A 580 -2.45 -0.78 -15.47
N GLY A 581 -2.06 -0.66 -14.20
CA GLY A 581 -1.86 -1.76 -13.22
C GLY A 581 -0.55 -1.68 -12.43
N VAL A 582 -0.30 -2.49 -11.39
CA VAL A 582 -0.91 -2.56 -10.03
C VAL A 582 0.30 -2.66 -9.06
N LEU A 583 0.32 -2.33 -7.75
CA LEU A 583 -0.65 -2.05 -6.68
C LEU A 583 -1.71 -0.96 -6.94
N ASN A 584 -2.80 -0.99 -6.18
CA ASN A 584 -3.87 0.02 -6.24
C ASN A 584 -3.66 1.15 -5.20
N PHE A 585 -2.67 1.99 -5.47
CA PHE A 585 -2.68 3.38 -5.00
C PHE A 585 -3.46 4.21 -6.02
N ALA A 586 -4.74 4.49 -5.75
CA ALA A 586 -5.62 5.14 -6.73
C ALA A 586 -5.10 6.50 -7.23
N SER A 587 -4.30 7.21 -6.42
CA SER A 587 -3.65 8.48 -6.81
C SER A 587 -2.53 8.32 -7.85
N TYR A 588 -1.84 7.18 -7.90
CA TYR A 588 -0.62 7.00 -8.72
C TYR A 588 -0.86 7.21 -10.22
N ARG A 589 -2.04 6.78 -10.72
CA ARG A 589 -2.46 6.97 -12.13
C ARG A 589 -2.62 8.43 -12.54
N ASN A 590 -2.61 9.37 -11.59
CA ASN A 590 -2.58 10.81 -11.84
C ASN A 590 -1.20 11.40 -11.51
N ILE A 591 -0.67 11.11 -10.31
CA ILE A 591 0.56 11.68 -9.78
C ILE A 591 1.76 11.41 -10.69
N PHE A 592 2.05 10.14 -10.99
CA PHE A 592 3.26 9.76 -11.72
C PHE A 592 3.25 10.27 -13.17
N PRO A 593 2.14 10.20 -13.94
CA PRO A 593 2.03 10.86 -15.24
C PRO A 593 2.25 12.37 -15.22
N ILE A 594 1.64 13.08 -14.26
CA ILE A 594 1.83 14.53 -14.09
C ILE A 594 3.31 14.83 -13.83
N TRP A 595 3.96 14.03 -12.98
CA TRP A 595 5.37 14.14 -12.68
C TRP A 595 6.25 13.87 -13.91
N ALA A 596 6.09 12.73 -14.57
CA ALA A 596 6.88 12.33 -15.74
C ALA A 596 6.77 13.34 -16.90
N ILE A 597 5.55 13.77 -17.24
CA ILE A 597 5.30 14.76 -18.28
C ILE A 597 5.82 16.15 -17.85
N GLY A 598 5.73 16.48 -16.56
CA GLY A 598 6.29 17.71 -15.98
C GLY A 598 7.81 17.77 -16.10
N GLU A 599 8.48 16.66 -15.76
CA GLU A 599 9.93 16.49 -15.86
C GLU A 599 10.41 16.45 -17.31
N TYR A 600 9.69 15.77 -18.21
CA TYR A 600 9.97 15.80 -19.65
C TYR A 600 9.93 17.24 -20.18
N ARG A 601 8.85 17.97 -19.88
CA ARG A 601 8.72 19.40 -20.22
C ARG A 601 9.88 20.22 -19.64
N ARG A 602 10.27 19.97 -18.39
CA ARG A 602 11.28 20.74 -17.66
C ARG A 602 12.70 20.46 -18.14
N GLN A 603 13.02 19.22 -18.50
CA GLN A 603 14.38 18.79 -18.78
C GLN A 603 14.70 18.63 -20.27
N VAL A 604 13.70 18.39 -21.12
CA VAL A 604 13.85 18.10 -22.57
C VAL A 604 13.28 19.22 -23.45
N LEU A 605 12.16 19.84 -23.08
CA LEU A 605 11.48 20.85 -23.92
C LEU A 605 11.74 22.32 -23.52
N LEU A 606 12.46 22.55 -22.41
CA LEU A 606 12.74 23.89 -21.87
C LEU A 606 14.24 24.16 -21.60
N ASN A 607 15.09 23.14 -21.75
CA ASN A 607 16.55 23.25 -21.77
C ASN A 607 17.04 23.19 -23.22
#